data_AF-A0A081XMS8-F1
#
_entry.id   AF-A0A081XMS8-F1
#
_cell.length_a   1.000
_cell.length_b   1.000
_cell.length_c   1.000
_cell.angle_alpha   90.00
_cell.angle_beta   90.00
_cell.angle_gamma   90.00
#
_symmetry.space_group_name_H-M   'P 1'
#
loop_
_entity.id
_entity.type
_entity.pdbx_description
1 polymer ?
#
loop_
_entity_poly.entity_id
_entity_poly.type
_entity_poly.pdbx_seq_one_letter_code
_entity_poly.pdbx_strand_id
1 'polypeptide(L)'
;MTIIGYTDLASRLPDQASQMFGTNVVNLLALVTPGRDGRPVLDFDDVVHRTVTVVRSGLVTWPPPPVAVSADPQEESAAAPADAGRSPLTPARRYGLMGLGMLATFLLVALAPAQLAEA
;
A
#
# COMPACT_ATOMS: atom_id res chain seq x y z
N MET A 1 20.97 27.11 29.19
CA MET A 1 21.00 25.67 28.88
C MET A 1 19.60 25.14 29.11
N THR A 2 19.01 24.48 28.12
CA THR A 2 17.62 23.99 28.21
C THR A 2 17.65 22.48 28.09
N ILE A 3 17.17 21.79 29.12
CA ILE A 3 17.06 20.32 29.15
C ILE A 3 15.60 19.98 28.80
N ILE A 4 15.39 19.19 27.76
CA ILE A 4 14.08 18.73 27.33
C ILE A 4 13.93 17.27 27.77
N GLY A 5 12.90 16.98 28.56
CA GLY A 5 12.64 15.66 29.15
C GLY A 5 11.23 15.14 28.86
N TYR A 6 10.69 15.40 27.67
CA TYR A 6 9.39 14.87 27.28
C TYR A 6 9.47 13.35 27.14
N THR A 7 8.54 12.65 27.78
CA THR A 7 8.47 11.18 27.81
C THR A 7 7.70 10.60 26.63
N ASP A 8 6.91 11.42 25.95
CA ASP A 8 6.11 11.03 24.78
C ASP A 8 6.25 12.08 23.67
N LEU A 9 7.30 11.91 22.87
CA LEU A 9 7.55 12.73 21.69
C LEU A 9 6.63 12.36 20.52
N ALA A 10 6.14 11.12 20.47
CA ALA A 10 5.25 10.66 19.40
C ALA A 10 3.92 11.42 19.43
N SER A 11 3.38 11.69 20.62
CA SER A 11 2.19 12.53 20.82
C SER A 11 2.35 13.99 20.37
N ARG A 12 3.57 14.44 20.04
CA ARG A 12 3.82 15.78 19.48
C ARG A 12 3.74 15.84 17.96
N LEU A 13 3.72 14.69 17.28
CA LEU A 13 3.43 14.54 15.85
C LEU A 13 2.44 13.38 15.64
N PRO A 14 1.22 13.49 16.21
CA PRO A 14 0.31 12.35 16.36
C PRO A 14 -0.12 11.76 15.01
N ASP A 15 -0.34 12.61 14.00
CA ASP A 15 -0.76 12.15 12.67
C ASP A 15 0.29 11.25 12.00
N GLN A 16 1.56 11.65 12.05
CA GLN A 16 2.66 10.89 11.46
C GLN A 16 2.96 9.62 12.26
N ALA A 17 2.99 9.72 13.59
CA ALA A 17 3.19 8.58 14.46
C ALA A 17 2.10 7.52 14.27
N SER A 18 0.83 7.94 14.17
CA SER A 18 -0.31 7.05 13.94
C SER A 18 -0.26 6.38 12.58
N GLN A 19 0.11 7.12 11.52
CA GLN A 19 0.25 6.55 10.17
C GLN A 19 1.34 5.48 10.12
N MET A 20 2.52 5.75 10.68
CA MET A 20 3.64 4.81 10.69
C MET A 20 3.33 3.58 11.55
N PHE A 21 2.70 3.79 12.71
CA PHE A 21 2.23 2.69 13.54
C PHE A 21 1.18 1.83 12.83
N GLY A 22 0.17 2.46 12.20
CA GLY A 22 -0.85 1.75 11.43
C GLY A 22 -0.26 0.96 10.26
N THR A 23 0.76 1.51 9.59
CA THR A 23 1.50 0.82 8.52
C THR A 23 2.19 -0.44 9.07
N ASN A 24 2.83 -0.35 10.23
CA ASN A 24 3.44 -1.53 10.88
C ASN A 24 2.41 -2.58 11.27
N VAL A 25 1.23 -2.18 11.77
CA VAL A 25 0.14 -3.10 12.10
C VAL A 25 -0.38 -3.83 10.86
N VAL A 26 -0.59 -3.12 9.75
CA VAL A 26 -1.04 -3.72 8.49
C VAL A 26 0.01 -4.70 7.94
N ASN A 27 1.29 -4.35 8.00
CA ASN A 27 2.38 -5.23 7.57
C ASN A 27 2.44 -6.50 8.42
N LEU A 28 2.31 -6.39 9.74
CA LEU A 28 2.23 -7.55 10.64
C LEU A 28 1.01 -8.42 10.32
N LEU A 29 -0.16 -7.81 10.12
CA LEU A 29 -1.37 -8.55 9.74
C LEU A 29 -1.19 -9.29 8.42
N ALA A 30 -0.49 -8.70 7.45
CA ALA A 30 -0.20 -9.35 6.17
C ALA A 30 0.68 -10.60 6.35
N LEU A 31 1.69 -10.56 7.23
CA LEU A 31 2.53 -11.73 7.57
C LEU A 31 1.70 -12.84 8.25
N VAL A 32 0.84 -12.44 9.18
CA VAL A 32 0.00 -13.38 9.96
C VAL A 32 -1.18 -13.92 9.14
N THR A 33 -1.57 -13.27 8.04
CA THR A 33 -2.70 -13.68 7.18
C THR A 33 -2.28 -13.95 5.73
N PRO A 34 -1.41 -14.95 5.47
CA PRO A 34 -0.88 -15.20 4.13
C PRO A 34 -1.97 -15.54 3.10
N GLY A 35 -3.07 -16.15 3.54
CA GLY A 35 -4.21 -16.51 2.69
C GLY A 35 -5.09 -15.33 2.27
N ARG A 36 -4.89 -14.12 2.83
CA ARG A 36 -5.76 -12.94 2.65
C ARG A 36 -7.25 -13.22 2.93
N ASP A 37 -7.53 -14.25 3.71
CA ASP A 37 -8.87 -14.70 4.10
C ASP A 37 -9.29 -14.13 5.48
N GLY A 38 -8.44 -13.27 6.05
CA GLY A 38 -8.65 -12.67 7.36
C GLY A 38 -8.49 -13.65 8.53
N ARG A 39 -7.98 -14.87 8.28
CA ARG A 39 -7.74 -15.87 9.33
C ARG A 39 -6.26 -15.83 9.75
N PRO A 40 -5.96 -15.46 11.00
CA PRO A 40 -4.57 -15.43 11.46
C PRO A 40 -4.01 -16.84 11.57
N VAL A 41 -2.87 -17.07 10.93
CA VAL A 41 -2.09 -18.30 11.00
C VAL A 41 -0.78 -17.98 11.71
N LEU A 42 -0.65 -18.45 12.95
CA LEU A 42 0.57 -18.30 13.74
C LEU A 42 1.50 -19.48 13.52
N ASP A 43 2.43 -19.31 12.58
CA ASP A 43 3.58 -20.19 12.40
C ASP A 43 4.68 -19.85 13.42
N PHE A 44 5.13 -20.81 14.23
CA PHE A 44 6.19 -20.58 15.24
C PHE A 44 7.59 -20.94 14.73
N ASP A 45 7.68 -21.49 13.52
CA ASP A 45 8.94 -21.64 12.79
C ASP A 45 9.35 -20.29 12.16
N ASP A 46 8.40 -19.37 11.96
CA ASP A 46 8.67 -17.97 11.62
C ASP A 46 9.16 -17.18 12.85
N VAL A 47 10.38 -16.65 12.74
CA VAL A 47 11.07 -15.87 13.78
C VAL A 47 10.25 -14.64 14.20
N VAL A 48 9.64 -13.93 13.25
CA VAL A 48 8.85 -12.72 13.51
C VAL A 48 7.62 -13.08 14.33
N HIS A 49 6.89 -14.12 13.94
CA HIS A 49 5.74 -14.62 14.68
C HIS A 49 6.11 -15.11 16.08
N ARG A 50 7.23 -15.85 16.22
CA ARG A 50 7.71 -16.34 17.51
C ARG A 50 8.12 -15.22 18.47
N THR A 51 8.68 -14.13 17.94
CA THR A 51 9.20 -13.01 18.72
C THR A 51 8.09 -12.05 19.16
N VAL A 52 7.14 -11.76 18.28
CA VAL A 52 6.03 -10.83 18.57
C VAL A 52 4.95 -11.47 19.45
N THR A 53 4.81 -12.80 19.41
CA THR A 53 3.78 -13.53 20.18
C THR A 53 4.23 -13.77 21.63
N VAL A 54 3.63 -13.02 22.56
CA VAL A 54 3.89 -13.11 24.01
C VAL A 54 2.99 -14.14 24.71
N VAL A 55 1.76 -14.34 24.21
CA VAL A 55 0.78 -15.28 24.78
C VAL A 55 0.10 -16.04 23.66
N ARG A 56 -0.05 -17.36 23.82
CA ARG A 56 -0.83 -18.22 22.92
C ARG A 56 -1.70 -19.19 23.71
N SER A 57 -3.00 -19.20 23.43
CA SER A 57 -3.95 -20.12 24.07
C SER A 57 -3.90 -20.12 25.61
N GLY A 58 -3.67 -18.96 26.22
CA GLY A 58 -3.56 -18.81 27.67
C GLY A 58 -2.20 -19.15 28.28
N LEU A 59 -1.22 -19.58 27.47
CA LEU A 59 0.15 -19.84 27.89
C LEU A 59 1.07 -18.68 27.50
N VAL A 60 1.93 -18.26 28.42
CA VAL A 60 2.97 -17.26 28.14
C VAL A 60 4.09 -17.92 27.34
N THR A 61 4.37 -17.38 26.16
CA THR A 61 5.39 -17.86 25.22
C THR A 61 6.67 -17.01 25.25
N TRP A 62 6.68 -15.94 26.04
CA TRP A 62 7.87 -15.13 26.32
C TRP A 62 8.72 -15.76 27.43
N PRO A 63 10.07 -15.72 27.36
CA PRO A 63 10.93 -15.09 26.36
C PRO A 63 11.14 -15.94 25.08
N PRO A 64 11.37 -15.31 23.92
CA PRO A 64 11.67 -16.02 22.69
C PRO A 64 13.04 -16.69 22.80
N PRO A 65 13.22 -17.88 22.17
CA PRO A 65 14.53 -18.49 22.06
C PRO A 65 15.49 -17.56 21.28
N PRO A 66 16.81 -17.63 21.53
CA PRO A 66 17.79 -16.86 20.78
C PRO A 66 17.65 -17.14 19.28
N VAL A 67 17.54 -16.08 18.49
CA VAL A 67 17.40 -16.20 17.05
C VAL A 67 18.78 -16.43 16.43
N ALA A 68 18.99 -17.59 15.81
CA ALA A 68 20.17 -17.84 14.98
C ALA A 68 19.96 -17.13 13.62
N VAL A 69 20.45 -15.90 13.50
CA VAL A 69 20.41 -15.15 12.25
C VAL A 69 21.52 -15.65 11.31
N SER A 70 21.18 -16.56 10.39
CA SER A 70 21.87 -16.60 9.08
C SER A 70 21.23 -15.52 8.21
N ALA A 71 21.61 -14.27 8.46
CA ALA A 71 21.42 -13.20 7.49
C ALA A 71 22.64 -13.22 6.57
N ASP A 72 22.56 -13.93 5.44
CA ASP A 72 23.18 -13.35 4.27
C ASP A 72 22.30 -12.14 3.92
N PRO A 73 22.85 -10.92 3.82
CA PRO A 73 22.15 -9.85 3.14
C PRO A 73 22.01 -10.34 1.70
N GLN A 74 20.86 -10.92 1.36
CA GLN A 74 20.48 -10.95 -0.02
C GLN A 74 20.34 -9.49 -0.40
N GLU A 75 21.35 -8.97 -1.09
CA GLU A 75 21.21 -7.79 -1.90
C GLU A 75 19.97 -8.02 -2.73
N GLU A 76 18.86 -7.45 -2.25
CA GLU A 76 17.70 -7.21 -3.07
C GLU A 76 18.22 -6.26 -4.13
N SER A 77 18.70 -6.86 -5.23
CA SER A 77 18.83 -6.17 -6.49
C SER A 77 17.45 -5.57 -6.68
N ALA A 78 17.36 -4.27 -6.42
CA ALA A 78 16.21 -3.47 -6.72
C ALA A 78 16.03 -3.59 -8.24
N ALA A 79 15.32 -4.64 -8.65
CA ALA A 79 14.55 -4.60 -9.85
C ALA A 79 13.57 -3.47 -9.60
N ALA A 80 13.98 -2.28 -10.05
CA ALA A 80 13.09 -1.15 -10.22
C ALA A 80 11.78 -1.72 -10.77
N PRO A 81 10.62 -1.37 -10.20
CA PRO A 81 9.37 -1.82 -10.77
C PRO A 81 9.47 -1.50 -12.26
N ALA A 82 9.43 -2.54 -13.08
CA ALA A 82 9.27 -2.38 -14.51
C ALA A 82 7.90 -1.73 -14.62
N ASP A 83 7.92 -0.40 -14.63
CA ASP A 83 6.81 0.45 -14.99
C ASP A 83 6.39 -0.13 -16.34
N ALA A 84 5.32 -0.94 -16.33
CA ALA A 84 4.74 -1.49 -17.52
C ALA A 84 4.13 -0.28 -18.22
N GLY A 85 5.03 0.47 -18.87
CA GLY A 85 4.81 1.79 -19.35
C GLY A 85 3.66 1.71 -20.29
N ARG A 86 2.50 2.16 -19.84
CA ARG A 86 1.49 2.60 -20.78
C ARG A 86 2.08 3.85 -21.38
N SER A 87 2.81 3.65 -22.48
CA SER A 87 3.48 4.72 -23.20
C SER A 87 2.46 5.84 -23.38
N PRO A 88 2.68 7.03 -22.78
CA PRO A 88 1.72 8.10 -22.89
C PRO A 88 1.54 8.39 -24.38
N LEU A 89 0.28 8.40 -24.85
CA LEU A 89 -0.01 8.69 -26.25
C LEU A 89 0.72 9.97 -26.65
N THR A 90 1.44 9.93 -27.76
CA THR A 90 2.21 11.09 -28.23
C THR A 90 1.29 12.32 -28.35
N PRO A 91 1.81 13.54 -28.13
CA PRO A 91 1.02 14.77 -28.16
C PRO A 91 0.14 14.90 -29.42
N ALA A 92 0.66 14.52 -30.58
CA ALA A 92 -0.09 14.51 -31.82
C ALA A 92 -1.27 13.52 -31.80
N ARG A 93 -1.07 12.31 -31.27
CA ARG A 93 -2.11 11.26 -31.22
C ARG A 93 -3.21 11.60 -30.21
N ARG A 94 -2.88 12.19 -29.06
CA ARG A 94 -3.88 12.66 -28.08
C ARG A 94 -4.73 13.81 -28.63
N TYR A 95 -4.13 14.79 -29.30
CA TYR A 95 -4.88 15.91 -29.89
C TYR A 95 -5.67 15.46 -31.12
N GLY A 96 -5.15 14.52 -31.92
CA GLY A 96 -5.89 13.90 -33.01
C GLY A 96 -7.14 13.15 -32.53
N LEU A 97 -7.03 12.34 -31.48
CA LEU A 97 -8.17 11.63 -30.88
C LEU A 97 -9.19 12.60 -30.27
N MET A 98 -8.71 13.66 -29.60
CA MET A 98 -9.58 14.67 -29.00
C MET A 98 -10.31 15.50 -30.08
N GLY A 99 -9.64 15.87 -31.17
CA GLY A 99 -10.25 16.55 -32.31
C GLY A 99 -11.27 15.67 -33.05
N LEU A 100 -10.96 14.38 -33.23
CA LEU A 100 -11.90 13.40 -33.80
C LEU A 100 -13.15 13.26 -32.92
N GLY A 101 -12.99 13.17 -31.61
CA GLY A 101 -14.10 13.12 -30.65
C GLY A 101 -14.96 14.38 -30.70
N MET A 102 -14.35 15.57 -30.74
CA MET A 102 -15.08 16.83 -30.90
C MET A 102 -15.85 16.89 -32.22
N LEU A 103 -15.25 16.47 -33.32
CA LEU A 103 -15.92 16.45 -34.63
C LEU A 103 -17.09 15.46 -34.66
N ALA A 104 -16.92 14.28 -34.07
CA ALA A 104 -17.97 13.28 -33.96
C ALA A 104 -19.15 13.80 -33.12
N THR A 105 -18.88 14.42 -31.97
CA THR A 105 -19.93 15.04 -31.14
C THR A 105 -20.60 16.21 -31.87
N PHE A 106 -19.84 17.04 -32.58
CA PHE A 106 -20.38 18.14 -33.36
C PHE A 106 -21.31 17.65 -34.48
N LEU A 107 -20.91 16.61 -35.22
CA LEU A 107 -21.75 16.00 -36.26
C LEU A 107 -22.98 15.33 -35.67
N LEU A 108 -22.86 14.68 -34.51
CA LEU A 108 -23.99 14.09 -33.80
C LEU A 108 -25.01 15.17 -33.42
N VAL A 109 -24.55 16.31 -32.88
CA VAL A 109 -25.42 17.45 -32.56
C VAL A 109 -26.00 18.09 -33.82
N ALA A 110 -25.21 18.25 -34.88
CA ALA A 110 -25.65 18.91 -36.12
C ALA A 110 -26.64 18.07 -36.94
N LEU A 111 -26.57 16.74 -36.87
CA LEU A 111 -27.50 15.81 -37.51
C LEU A 111 -28.58 15.28 -36.55
N ALA A 112 -28.61 15.74 -35.30
CA ALA A 112 -29.65 15.34 -34.36
C ALA A 112 -31.02 15.84 -34.86
N PRO A 113 -32.04 14.97 -34.97
CA PRO A 113 -33.37 15.39 -35.36
C PRO A 113 -33.92 16.34 -34.27
N ALA A 114 -34.55 17.44 -34.68
CA ALA A 114 -35.04 18.51 -33.80
C ALA A 114 -35.99 18.05 -32.66
N GLN A 115 -36.44 16.81 -32.70
CA GLN A 115 -37.32 16.16 -31.73
C GLN A 115 -36.64 15.89 -30.37
N LEU A 116 -35.32 16.05 -30.27
CA LEU A 116 -34.55 15.96 -29.01
C LEU A 116 -34.29 17.32 -28.35
N ALA A 117 -34.62 18.44 -29.01
CA ALA A 117 -34.35 19.79 -28.49
C ALA A 117 -35.55 20.43 -27.76
N GLU A 118 -36.74 19.80 -27.82
CA GLU A 118 -37.98 20.27 -27.19
C GLU A 118 -38.49 19.36 -26.05
N ALA A 119 -37.66 18.46 -25.53
CA ALA A 119 -37.94 17.73 -24.28
C ALA A 119 -37.07 18.27 -23.14
#